data_AF-A0A1I0XQV7-F1
#
_entry.id   AF-A0A1I0XQV7-F1
#
_cell.length_a   1.000
_cell.length_b   1.000
_cell.length_c   1.000
_cell.angle_alpha   90.00
_cell.angle_beta   90.00
_cell.angle_gamma   90.00
#
_symmetry.space_group_name_H-M   'P 1'
#
loop_
_entity.id
_entity.type
_entity.pdbx_description
1 polymer ?
#
loop_
_entity_poly.entity_id
_entity_poly.type
_entity_poly.pdbx_seq_one_letter_code
_entity_poly.pdbx_strand_id
1 'polypeptide(L)'
;MTTTNLLSETELEAGVETYRPSTLTASLAALEDFRISYPKEIANVLRKFVRQMEFLNVTFGRHGERIVTRILAVDERAGTFVYDYGASEAENQRLQDAEENLFSGMQSGVHIQFVCGRPQPHLHEDLPAFKSQLPKNLYRIQRRENFRVETPIANPYICTATLPDKRRISFDIVDLSLTGIRLRSTDASTGDLAIGMTLTDATFDYRDLGVMQSELRITFVHNSQTFNNPIYHFGCRFLSLPKAKEASLQRLITFLELSRNRR
;
A
#
# COMPACT_ATOMS: atom_id res chain seq x y z
N MET A 1 39.54 3.13 64.46
CA MET A 1 40.19 2.71 63.22
C MET A 1 39.60 1.35 62.85
N THR A 2 38.56 1.35 61.99
CA THR A 2 38.59 0.77 60.62
C THR A 2 38.37 -0.77 60.71
N THR A 3 37.31 -1.45 60.26
CA THR A 3 36.23 -1.19 59.29
C THR A 3 35.13 -2.26 59.43
N THR A 4 33.89 -1.81 59.28
CA THR A 4 32.64 -2.54 59.01
C THR A 4 32.69 -3.30 57.68
N ASN A 5 32.19 -4.55 57.61
CA ASN A 5 31.27 -4.91 56.52
C ASN A 5 30.49 -6.21 56.80
N LEU A 6 29.17 -6.02 56.90
CA LEU A 6 28.14 -7.02 56.67
C LEU A 6 28.23 -7.47 55.20
N LEU A 7 28.25 -8.78 54.97
CA LEU A 7 27.91 -9.36 53.67
C LEU A 7 26.39 -9.49 53.64
N SER A 8 25.74 -8.55 52.96
CA SER A 8 24.31 -8.61 52.62
C SER A 8 24.12 -9.34 51.29
N GLU A 9 23.16 -10.26 51.31
CA GLU A 9 22.52 -10.87 50.15
C GLU A 9 22.26 -9.84 49.04
N THR A 10 22.66 -10.15 47.81
CA THR A 10 22.29 -9.39 46.62
C THR A 10 21.87 -10.38 45.53
N GLU A 11 20.59 -10.68 45.59
CA GLU A 11 19.65 -10.75 44.47
C GLU A 11 20.23 -11.09 43.08
N LEU A 12 19.97 -12.33 42.66
CA LEU A 12 19.65 -12.67 41.28
C LEU A 12 18.47 -11.80 40.81
N GLU A 13 18.73 -10.78 39.98
CA GLU A 13 17.73 -10.27 39.06
C GLU A 13 18.27 -10.26 37.64
N ALA A 14 17.60 -11.08 36.82
CA ALA A 14 17.79 -11.20 35.40
C ALA A 14 17.52 -9.86 34.71
N GLY A 15 18.48 -9.41 33.90
CA GLY A 15 18.24 -8.34 32.93
C GLY A 15 17.21 -8.80 31.89
N VAL A 16 15.94 -8.51 32.16
CA VAL A 16 14.90 -8.51 31.13
C VAL A 16 15.18 -7.31 30.24
N GLU A 17 15.94 -7.55 29.18
CA GLU A 17 16.10 -6.60 28.09
C GLU A 17 14.71 -6.31 27.54
N THR A 18 14.20 -5.12 27.86
CA THR A 18 12.86 -4.68 27.48
C THR A 18 12.82 -4.57 25.96
N TYR A 19 12.28 -5.60 25.30
CA TYR A 19 12.01 -5.62 23.87
C TYR A 19 11.13 -4.42 23.51
N ARG A 20 11.74 -3.33 23.04
CA ARG A 20 11.02 -2.27 22.35
C ARG A 20 10.86 -2.75 20.92
N PRO A 21 9.63 -3.11 20.48
CA PRO A 21 9.44 -3.53 19.10
C PRO A 21 9.90 -2.40 18.18
N SER A 22 10.66 -2.76 17.15
CA SER A 22 10.99 -1.82 16.09
C SER A 22 9.71 -1.19 15.54
N THR A 23 9.78 0.09 15.12
CA THR A 23 8.63 0.79 14.55
C THR A 23 8.04 0.03 13.35
N LEU A 24 8.89 -0.72 12.64
CA LEU A 24 8.50 -1.61 11.56
C LEU A 24 7.66 -2.80 12.07
N THR A 25 8.07 -3.46 13.15
CA THR A 25 7.31 -4.55 13.78
C THR A 25 5.94 -4.07 14.28
N ALA A 26 5.87 -2.89 14.89
CA ALA A 26 4.59 -2.29 15.31
C ALA A 26 3.65 -2.02 14.12
N SER A 27 4.19 -1.61 12.96
CA SER A 27 3.39 -1.37 11.75
C SER A 27 2.76 -2.64 11.17
N LEU A 28 3.38 -3.80 11.41
CA LEU A 28 2.90 -5.10 10.92
C LEU A 28 1.93 -5.79 11.89
N ALA A 29 1.92 -5.41 13.17
CA ALA A 29 1.03 -5.99 14.18
C ALA A 29 -0.47 -5.84 13.82
N ALA A 30 -0.85 -4.72 13.20
CA ALA A 30 -2.22 -4.48 12.73
C ALA A 30 -2.61 -5.32 11.49
N LEU A 31 -1.70 -6.17 10.99
CA LEU A 31 -1.89 -6.97 9.78
C LEU A 31 -1.93 -8.48 10.07
N GLU A 32 -2.02 -8.90 11.33
CA GLU A 32 -1.91 -10.31 11.72
C GLU A 32 -2.89 -11.24 10.99
N ASP A 33 -4.12 -10.76 10.73
CA ASP A 33 -5.14 -11.49 9.94
C ASP A 33 -4.72 -11.77 8.48
N PHE A 34 -3.68 -11.09 7.98
CA PHE A 34 -3.15 -11.21 6.62
C PHE A 34 -1.81 -11.97 6.56
N ARG A 35 -1.37 -12.58 7.67
CA ARG A 35 -0.05 -13.21 7.78
C ARG A 35 0.03 -14.56 7.05
N ILE A 36 1.13 -14.74 6.33
CA ILE A 36 1.60 -15.97 5.72
C ILE A 36 2.95 -16.30 6.37
N SER A 37 3.09 -17.53 6.86
CA SER A 37 4.31 -17.96 7.58
C SER A 37 4.91 -19.26 7.06
N TYR A 38 4.26 -19.91 6.10
CA TYR A 38 4.76 -21.15 5.55
C TYR A 38 5.85 -20.87 4.50
N PRO A 39 7.11 -21.34 4.67
CA PRO A 39 8.22 -20.94 3.80
C PRO A 39 8.00 -21.19 2.31
N LYS A 40 7.36 -22.31 1.96
CA LYS A 40 7.01 -22.62 0.56
C LYS A 40 6.01 -21.63 -0.02
N GLU A 41 5.03 -21.20 0.78
CA GLU A 41 4.03 -20.21 0.35
C GLU A 41 4.68 -18.84 0.18
N ILE A 42 5.54 -18.44 1.12
CA ILE A 42 6.35 -17.22 1.04
C ILE A 42 7.20 -17.24 -0.24
N ALA A 43 7.94 -18.32 -0.49
CA ALA A 43 8.74 -18.48 -1.70
C ALA A 43 7.89 -18.37 -2.97
N ASN A 44 6.68 -18.94 -2.97
CA ASN A 44 5.76 -18.83 -4.12
C ASN A 44 5.29 -17.40 -4.36
N VAL A 45 5.00 -16.64 -3.30
CA VAL A 45 4.68 -15.20 -3.41
C VAL A 45 5.87 -14.44 -3.99
N LEU A 46 7.08 -14.64 -3.47
CA LEU A 46 8.28 -13.94 -3.96
C LEU A 46 8.63 -14.34 -5.41
N ARG A 47 8.48 -15.61 -5.79
CA ARG A 47 8.68 -16.06 -7.18
C ARG A 47 7.72 -15.40 -8.16
N LYS A 48 6.53 -14.99 -7.71
CA LYS A 48 5.59 -14.29 -8.58
C LYS A 48 6.06 -12.86 -8.88
N PHE A 49 6.71 -12.17 -7.93
CA PHE A 49 7.40 -10.90 -8.21
C PHE A 49 8.48 -11.07 -9.30
N VAL A 50 9.28 -12.15 -9.23
CA VAL A 50 10.28 -12.46 -10.27
C VAL A 50 9.62 -12.61 -11.64
N ARG A 51 8.60 -13.48 -11.75
CA ARG A 51 7.92 -13.76 -13.03
C ARG A 51 7.23 -12.54 -13.64
N GLN A 52 6.63 -11.69 -12.81
CA GLN A 52 5.88 -10.51 -13.26
C GLN A 52 6.75 -9.27 -13.39
N MET A 53 8.04 -9.35 -13.01
CA MET A 53 8.96 -8.22 -13.08
C MET A 53 8.49 -7.00 -12.28
N GLU A 54 7.73 -7.24 -11.21
CA GLU A 54 7.12 -6.19 -10.37
C GLU A 54 8.15 -5.57 -9.42
N PHE A 55 8.07 -4.24 -9.26
CA PHE A 55 8.93 -3.48 -8.36
C PHE A 55 8.51 -3.61 -6.90
N LEU A 56 9.50 -3.53 -6.01
CA LEU A 56 9.34 -3.44 -4.56
C LEU A 56 10.02 -2.18 -4.05
N ASN A 57 9.48 -1.63 -2.97
CA ASN A 57 10.16 -0.64 -2.16
C ASN A 57 10.78 -1.31 -0.94
N VAL A 58 12.02 -0.95 -0.62
CA VAL A 58 12.66 -1.33 0.64
C VAL A 58 12.82 -0.08 1.47
N THR A 59 12.13 -0.02 2.60
CA THR A 59 12.28 1.05 3.59
C THR A 59 13.15 0.56 4.73
N PHE A 60 14.14 1.36 5.10
CA PHE A 60 15.15 1.04 6.10
C PHE A 60 15.58 2.30 6.85
N GLY A 61 16.46 2.14 7.84
CA GLY A 61 16.97 3.25 8.64
C GLY A 61 15.92 3.87 9.56
N ARG A 62 16.35 4.88 10.33
CA ARG A 62 15.49 5.58 11.30
C ARG A 62 14.69 6.72 10.69
N HIS A 63 15.12 7.20 9.51
CA HIS A 63 14.51 8.34 8.83
C HIS A 63 13.60 7.90 7.67
N GLY A 64 13.42 6.58 7.48
CA GLY A 64 12.55 6.02 6.45
C GLY A 64 13.16 6.11 5.06
N GLU A 65 14.49 6.03 4.98
CA GLU A 65 15.23 5.89 3.73
C GLU A 65 14.64 4.75 2.88
N ARG A 66 14.61 4.93 1.55
CA ARG A 66 13.90 4.02 0.67
C ARG A 66 14.62 3.82 -0.66
N ILE A 67 14.76 2.58 -1.08
CA ILE A 67 15.12 2.23 -2.47
C ILE A 67 13.95 1.56 -3.18
N VAL A 68 13.95 1.64 -4.51
CA VAL A 68 13.13 0.80 -5.39
C VAL A 68 14.02 -0.31 -5.93
N THR A 69 13.55 -1.56 -5.88
CA THR A 69 14.28 -2.76 -6.30
C THR A 69 13.35 -3.75 -7.00
N ARG A 70 13.89 -4.88 -7.47
CA ARG A 70 13.17 -6.04 -7.99
C ARG A 70 13.79 -7.33 -7.43
N ILE A 71 12.96 -8.34 -7.16
CA ILE A 71 13.47 -9.68 -6.85
C ILE A 71 13.92 -10.34 -8.15
N LEU A 72 15.16 -10.82 -8.15
CA LEU A 72 15.83 -11.43 -9.29
C LEU A 72 15.69 -12.96 -9.24
N ALA A 73 15.87 -13.55 -8.06
CA ALA A 73 15.77 -15.00 -7.87
C ALA A 73 15.28 -15.38 -6.48
N VAL A 74 14.69 -16.57 -6.36
CA VAL A 74 14.23 -17.14 -5.08
C VAL A 74 14.66 -18.60 -5.00
N ASP A 75 15.45 -18.92 -3.99
CA ASP A 75 15.86 -20.28 -3.64
C ASP A 75 15.12 -20.72 -2.37
N GLU A 76 14.04 -21.47 -2.56
CA GLU A 76 13.23 -22.03 -1.47
C GLU A 76 14.01 -23.05 -0.63
N ARG A 77 14.91 -23.82 -1.25
CA ARG A 77 15.66 -24.88 -0.54
C ARG A 77 16.71 -24.26 0.38
N ALA A 78 17.43 -23.25 -0.12
CA ALA A 78 18.36 -22.48 0.69
C ALA A 78 17.67 -21.48 1.63
N GLY A 79 16.37 -21.25 1.46
CA GLY A 79 15.62 -20.26 2.23
C GLY A 79 16.08 -18.83 1.96
N THR A 80 16.49 -18.51 0.74
CA THR A 80 17.03 -17.18 0.39
C THR A 80 16.39 -16.60 -0.87
N PHE A 81 16.51 -15.29 -1.05
CA PHE A 81 16.16 -14.60 -2.28
C PHE A 81 17.21 -13.54 -2.61
N VAL A 82 17.30 -13.22 -3.89
CA VAL A 82 18.22 -12.24 -4.45
C VAL A 82 17.41 -11.10 -5.05
N TYR A 83 17.82 -9.86 -4.83
CA TYR A 83 17.16 -8.67 -5.34
C TYR A 83 18.17 -7.61 -5.76
N ASP A 84 17.76 -6.77 -6.69
CA ASP A 84 18.62 -5.79 -7.36
C ASP A 84 19.05 -4.65 -6.42
N TYR A 85 20.12 -3.96 -6.80
CA TYR A 85 20.49 -2.70 -6.19
C TYR A 85 19.47 -1.61 -6.54
N GLY A 86 19.32 -0.63 -5.66
CA GLY A 86 18.63 0.61 -5.95
C GLY A 86 19.48 1.52 -6.85
N ALA A 87 18.86 2.58 -7.37
CA ALA A 87 19.52 3.53 -8.28
C ALA A 87 20.66 4.35 -7.62
N SER A 88 20.69 4.45 -6.29
CA SER A 88 21.65 5.25 -5.55
C SER A 88 22.61 4.35 -4.77
N GLU A 89 23.89 4.40 -5.14
CA GLU A 89 24.95 3.65 -4.44
C GLU A 89 25.04 4.01 -2.96
N ALA A 90 24.86 5.30 -2.62
CA ALA A 90 24.85 5.74 -1.23
C ALA A 90 23.67 5.16 -0.43
N GLU A 91 22.52 4.94 -1.06
CA GLU A 91 21.38 4.27 -0.42
C GLU A 91 21.60 2.76 -0.31
N ASN A 92 22.23 2.13 -1.31
CA ASN A 92 22.59 0.71 -1.28
C ASN A 92 23.54 0.41 -0.11
N GLN A 93 24.57 1.25 0.08
CA GLN A 93 25.51 1.11 1.21
C GLN A 93 24.79 1.25 2.55
N ARG A 94 23.90 2.25 2.70
CA ARG A 94 23.10 2.41 3.92
C ARG A 94 22.16 1.23 4.17
N LEU A 95 21.54 0.69 3.12
CA LEU A 95 20.69 -0.49 3.21
C LEU A 95 21.49 -1.73 3.65
N GLN A 96 22.72 -1.88 3.15
CA GLN A 96 23.61 -2.97 3.51
C GLN A 96 23.95 -3.00 5.01
N ASP A 97 23.96 -1.85 5.67
CA ASP A 97 24.23 -1.72 7.10
C ASP A 97 22.96 -1.71 7.97
N ALA A 98 21.77 -1.70 7.36
CA ALA A 98 20.51 -1.70 8.08
C ALA A 98 20.15 -3.10 8.61
N GLU A 99 19.85 -3.17 9.91
CA GLU A 99 19.52 -4.42 10.61
C GLU A 99 18.13 -4.96 10.26
N GLU A 100 17.17 -4.08 9.95
CA GLU A 100 15.80 -4.42 9.59
C GLU A 100 15.35 -3.62 8.36
N ASN A 101 14.77 -4.33 7.41
CA ASN A 101 14.43 -3.82 6.08
C ASN A 101 13.00 -4.22 5.74
N LEU A 102 12.10 -3.23 5.61
CA LEU A 102 10.70 -3.44 5.25
C LEU A 102 10.55 -3.41 3.73
N PHE A 103 10.19 -4.57 3.17
CA PHE A 103 9.81 -4.72 1.78
C PHE A 103 8.31 -4.46 1.64
N SER A 104 7.93 -3.69 0.62
CA SER A 104 6.53 -3.43 0.27
C SER A 104 6.34 -3.34 -1.24
N GLY A 105 5.29 -3.97 -1.76
CA GLY A 105 5.02 -3.99 -3.19
C GLY A 105 3.60 -4.40 -3.51
N MET A 106 3.18 -4.17 -4.75
CA MET A 106 1.90 -4.62 -5.26
C MET A 106 2.13 -5.85 -6.12
N GLN A 107 1.42 -6.93 -5.82
CA GLN A 107 1.41 -8.14 -6.63
C GLN A 107 0.01 -8.40 -7.16
N SER A 108 -0.20 -8.18 -8.46
CA SER A 108 -1.52 -8.34 -9.11
C SER A 108 -2.66 -7.63 -8.33
N GLY A 109 -2.42 -6.42 -7.84
CA GLY A 109 -3.40 -5.63 -7.07
C GLY A 109 -3.49 -5.94 -5.57
N VAL A 110 -2.74 -6.92 -5.07
CA VAL A 110 -2.65 -7.26 -3.64
C VAL A 110 -1.39 -6.63 -3.04
N HIS A 111 -1.51 -5.95 -1.91
CA HIS A 111 -0.35 -5.35 -1.25
C HIS A 111 0.40 -6.43 -0.45
N ILE A 112 1.68 -6.59 -0.72
CA ILE A 112 2.58 -7.51 -0.05
C ILE A 112 3.55 -6.72 0.82
N GLN A 113 3.71 -7.11 2.08
CA GLN A 113 4.72 -6.55 2.98
C GLN A 113 5.45 -7.64 3.74
N PHE A 114 6.75 -7.47 3.98
CA PHE A 114 7.53 -8.37 4.84
C PHE A 114 8.80 -7.67 5.32
N VAL A 115 9.37 -8.15 6.43
CA VAL A 115 10.63 -7.63 6.96
C VAL A 115 11.71 -8.69 6.82
N CYS A 116 12.88 -8.27 6.38
CA CYS A 116 14.09 -9.08 6.38
C CYS A 116 15.18 -8.37 7.19
N GLY A 117 16.15 -9.15 7.65
CA GLY A 117 17.31 -8.62 8.33
C GLY A 117 18.32 -7.96 7.38
N ARG A 118 19.53 -7.76 7.87
CA ARG A 118 20.68 -7.25 7.11
C ARG A 118 20.94 -8.08 5.83
N PRO A 119 21.02 -7.45 4.65
CA PRO A 119 21.35 -8.16 3.42
C PRO A 119 22.84 -8.39 3.26
N GLN A 120 23.19 -9.37 2.44
CA GLN A 120 24.56 -9.68 2.04
C GLN A 120 24.81 -9.19 0.61
N PRO A 121 25.96 -8.57 0.31
CA PRO A 121 26.38 -8.34 -1.07
C PRO A 121 26.44 -9.64 -1.85
N HIS A 122 26.00 -9.60 -3.09
CA HIS A 122 25.95 -10.73 -4.00
C HIS A 122 26.17 -10.27 -5.43
N LEU A 123 26.51 -11.22 -6.31
CA LEU A 123 26.51 -11.00 -7.75
C LEU A 123 25.45 -11.89 -8.36
N HIS A 124 24.58 -11.31 -9.17
CA HIS A 124 23.58 -12.02 -9.96
C HIS A 124 23.85 -11.72 -11.42
N GLU A 125 24.20 -12.75 -12.21
CA GLU A 125 24.57 -12.56 -13.62
C GLU A 125 25.67 -11.48 -13.79
N ASP A 126 26.69 -11.55 -12.94
CA ASP A 126 27.84 -10.61 -12.87
C ASP A 126 27.48 -9.14 -12.54
N LEU A 127 26.23 -8.86 -12.14
CA LEU A 127 25.77 -7.56 -11.69
C LEU A 127 25.59 -7.49 -10.17
N PRO A 128 25.84 -6.33 -9.53
CA PRO A 128 25.63 -6.14 -8.10
C PRO A 128 24.18 -6.42 -7.68
N ALA A 129 24.02 -7.23 -6.64
CA ALA A 129 22.73 -7.59 -6.09
C ALA A 129 22.84 -7.80 -4.57
N PHE A 130 21.71 -7.79 -3.88
CA PHE A 130 21.62 -8.19 -2.49
C PHE A 130 21.06 -9.61 -2.38
N LYS A 131 21.53 -10.35 -1.37
CA LYS A 131 20.98 -11.64 -0.96
C LYS A 131 20.49 -11.58 0.48
N SER A 132 19.26 -12.04 0.70
CA SER A 132 18.64 -12.09 2.03
C SER A 132 18.00 -13.46 2.29
N GLN A 133 17.87 -13.81 3.57
CA GLN A 133 17.05 -14.93 4.01
C GLN A 133 15.58 -14.63 3.69
N LEU A 134 14.79 -15.66 3.40
CA LEU A 134 13.32 -15.53 3.29
C LEU A 134 12.77 -14.97 4.60
N PRO A 135 11.75 -14.10 4.53
CA PRO A 135 11.13 -13.57 5.73
C PRO A 135 10.44 -14.70 6.50
N LYS A 136 10.45 -14.62 7.84
CA LYS A 136 9.69 -15.55 8.68
C LYS A 136 8.19 -15.41 8.49
N ASN A 137 7.75 -14.17 8.22
CA ASN A 137 6.36 -13.81 8.02
C ASN A 137 6.26 -12.83 6.84
N LEU A 138 5.25 -13.04 6.01
CA LEU A 138 4.87 -12.16 4.92
C LEU A 138 3.38 -11.82 5.05
N TYR A 139 3.01 -10.59 4.78
CA TYR A 139 1.65 -10.09 4.94
C TYR A 139 1.04 -9.84 3.57
N ARG A 140 -0.04 -10.56 3.24
CA ARG A 140 -0.75 -10.47 1.96
C ARG A 140 -2.09 -9.77 2.15
N ILE A 141 -2.09 -8.47 1.91
CA ILE A 141 -3.13 -7.55 2.36
C ILE A 141 -4.13 -7.30 1.22
N GLN A 142 -5.20 -8.10 1.19
CA GLN A 142 -6.33 -7.91 0.28
C GLN A 142 -7.54 -7.35 1.04
N ARG A 143 -7.56 -6.02 1.25
CA ARG A 143 -8.63 -5.34 2.00
C ARG A 143 -9.90 -5.06 1.18
N ARG A 144 -9.88 -5.34 -0.13
CA ARG A 144 -10.99 -4.98 -1.03
C ARG A 144 -11.83 -6.21 -1.33
N GLU A 145 -13.10 -6.12 -0.98
CA GLU A 145 -14.15 -7.08 -1.32
C GLU A 145 -14.57 -7.00 -2.79
N ASN A 146 -14.37 -5.84 -3.43
CA ASN A 146 -14.81 -5.56 -4.78
C ASN A 146 -13.66 -5.08 -5.66
N PHE A 147 -13.60 -5.60 -6.89
CA PHE A 147 -12.65 -5.17 -7.91
C PHE A 147 -12.86 -3.68 -8.25
N ARG A 148 -11.75 -3.00 -8.58
CA ARG A 148 -11.74 -1.60 -8.99
C ARG A 148 -11.16 -1.47 -10.38
N VAL A 149 -11.81 -0.67 -11.21
CA VAL A 149 -11.33 -0.32 -12.54
C VAL A 149 -11.07 1.17 -12.62
N GLU A 150 -9.92 1.57 -13.16
CA GLU A 150 -9.64 2.99 -13.41
C GLU A 150 -10.42 3.46 -14.64
N THR A 151 -10.84 4.71 -14.61
CA THR A 151 -11.52 5.39 -15.69
C THR A 151 -10.53 5.95 -16.72
N PRO A 152 -11.00 6.32 -17.93
CA PRO A 152 -10.15 6.96 -18.92
C PRO A 152 -9.58 8.29 -18.43
N ILE A 153 -8.27 8.51 -18.62
CA ILE A 153 -7.59 9.76 -18.23
C ILE A 153 -7.86 10.89 -19.24
N ALA A 154 -7.87 10.58 -20.53
CA ALA A 154 -7.99 11.59 -21.60
C ALA A 154 -9.41 12.17 -21.73
N ASN A 155 -10.44 11.37 -21.44
CA ASN A 155 -11.83 11.81 -21.40
C ASN A 155 -12.45 11.35 -20.07
N PRO A 156 -12.20 12.09 -18.97
CA PRO A 156 -12.59 11.65 -17.64
C PRO A 156 -14.10 11.64 -17.48
N TYR A 157 -14.56 10.66 -16.70
CA TYR A 157 -15.92 10.64 -16.18
C TYR A 157 -16.05 11.62 -15.03
N ILE A 158 -17.22 12.23 -14.89
CA ILE A 158 -17.43 13.36 -13.98
C ILE A 158 -18.45 12.99 -12.92
N CYS A 159 -18.19 13.38 -11.68
CA CYS A 159 -19.16 13.33 -10.59
C CYS A 159 -19.49 14.76 -10.17
N THR A 160 -20.75 15.17 -10.25
CA THR A 160 -21.22 16.42 -9.62
C THR A 160 -22.00 16.10 -8.37
N ALA A 161 -21.70 16.76 -7.26
CA ALA A 161 -22.37 16.50 -5.98
C ALA A 161 -22.58 17.79 -5.17
N THR A 162 -23.54 17.73 -4.25
CA THR A 162 -23.84 18.80 -3.30
C THR A 162 -23.08 18.54 -1.99
N LEU A 163 -22.31 19.53 -1.55
CA LEU A 163 -21.61 19.51 -0.27
C LEU A 163 -22.57 19.80 0.90
N PRO A 164 -22.20 19.50 2.16
CA PRO A 164 -23.00 19.84 3.34
C PRO A 164 -23.36 21.34 3.43
N ASP A 165 -22.48 22.21 2.95
CA ASP A 165 -22.65 23.67 2.89
C ASP A 165 -23.48 24.15 1.69
N LYS A 166 -24.13 23.22 0.96
CA LYS A 166 -24.98 23.45 -0.22
C LYS A 166 -24.27 23.86 -1.49
N ARG A 167 -22.94 23.98 -1.51
CA ARG A 167 -22.20 24.21 -2.76
C ARG A 167 -22.24 22.98 -3.66
N ARG A 168 -22.34 23.21 -4.96
CA ARG A 168 -22.25 22.14 -5.98
C ARG A 168 -20.83 22.09 -6.52
N ILE A 169 -20.20 20.93 -6.44
CA ILE A 169 -18.81 20.71 -6.87
C ILE A 169 -18.75 19.61 -7.91
N SER A 170 -17.80 19.73 -8.84
CA SER A 170 -17.48 18.73 -9.85
C SER A 170 -16.15 18.05 -9.52
N PHE A 171 -16.10 16.74 -9.68
CA PHE A 171 -14.92 15.93 -9.48
C PHE A 171 -14.65 15.07 -10.71
N ASP A 172 -13.37 14.82 -11.00
CA ASP A 172 -12.99 13.74 -11.89
C ASP A 172 -13.13 12.41 -11.15
N ILE A 173 -13.73 11.43 -11.82
CA ILE A 173 -13.74 10.05 -11.33
C ILE A 173 -12.42 9.41 -11.75
N VAL A 174 -11.67 8.85 -10.79
CA VAL A 174 -10.37 8.21 -11.00
C VAL A 174 -10.50 6.69 -11.15
N ASP A 175 -11.26 6.07 -10.26
CA ASP A 175 -11.59 4.65 -10.31
C ASP A 175 -12.96 4.39 -9.69
N LEU A 176 -13.57 3.26 -10.06
CA LEU A 176 -14.83 2.80 -9.47
C LEU A 176 -14.82 1.29 -9.19
N SER A 177 -15.65 0.90 -8.23
CA SER A 177 -16.01 -0.48 -7.86
C SER A 177 -17.51 -0.54 -7.61
N LEU A 178 -18.04 -1.74 -7.37
CA LEU A 178 -19.46 -1.91 -7.01
C LEU A 178 -19.89 -1.11 -5.78
N THR A 179 -18.99 -0.92 -4.79
CA THR A 179 -19.34 -0.33 -3.50
C THR A 179 -18.87 1.11 -3.33
N GLY A 180 -18.07 1.63 -4.25
CA GLY A 180 -17.55 2.99 -4.12
C GLY A 180 -16.69 3.45 -5.28
N ILE A 181 -16.22 4.67 -5.15
CA ILE A 181 -15.55 5.44 -6.20
C ILE A 181 -14.39 6.26 -5.61
N ARG A 182 -13.39 6.55 -6.43
CA ARG A 182 -12.35 7.53 -6.11
C ARG A 182 -12.57 8.78 -6.94
N LEU A 183 -12.64 9.92 -6.26
CA LEU A 183 -12.79 11.25 -6.84
C LEU A 183 -11.47 12.02 -6.76
N ARG A 184 -11.23 12.91 -7.73
CA ARG A 184 -10.12 13.86 -7.76
C ARG A 184 -10.64 15.27 -8.00
N SER A 185 -10.05 16.24 -7.32
CA SER A 185 -10.29 17.67 -7.54
C SER A 185 -8.98 18.45 -7.47
N THR A 186 -8.89 19.52 -8.26
CA THR A 186 -7.87 20.57 -8.13
C THR A 186 -8.44 21.86 -7.55
N ASP A 187 -9.73 21.87 -7.21
CA ASP A 187 -10.38 23.01 -6.57
C ASP A 187 -9.99 23.05 -5.07
N ALA A 188 -9.28 24.11 -4.69
CA ALA A 188 -8.86 24.36 -3.30
C ALA A 188 -10.04 24.38 -2.32
N SER A 189 -11.24 24.72 -2.79
CA SER A 189 -12.46 24.74 -1.98
C SER A 189 -12.92 23.35 -1.50
N THR A 190 -12.32 22.29 -2.06
CA THR A 190 -12.52 20.89 -1.63
C THR A 190 -11.54 20.45 -0.54
N GLY A 191 -10.56 21.29 -0.17
CA GLY A 191 -9.56 20.95 0.84
C GLY A 191 -10.12 20.73 2.25
N ASP A 192 -11.28 21.31 2.56
CA ASP A 192 -11.95 21.18 3.85
C ASP A 192 -12.82 19.92 3.96
N LEU A 193 -12.92 19.12 2.89
CA LEU A 193 -13.70 17.88 2.91
C LEU A 193 -12.99 16.81 3.75
N ALA A 194 -13.73 16.26 4.72
CA ALA A 194 -13.21 15.31 5.68
C ALA A 194 -13.89 13.93 5.59
N ILE A 195 -13.21 12.92 6.14
CA ILE A 195 -13.76 11.58 6.33
C ILE A 195 -15.06 11.67 7.14
N GLY A 196 -16.08 10.93 6.72
CA GLY A 196 -17.40 10.89 7.35
C GLY A 196 -18.43 11.82 6.71
N MET A 197 -17.99 12.87 5.98
CA MET A 197 -18.92 13.78 5.30
C MET A 197 -19.73 13.05 4.21
N THR A 198 -20.99 13.45 4.07
CA THR A 198 -21.89 12.94 3.03
C THR A 198 -21.98 13.95 1.88
N LEU A 199 -21.82 13.48 0.65
CA LEU A 199 -22.10 14.24 -0.57
C LEU A 199 -23.45 13.77 -1.12
N THR A 200 -24.42 14.69 -1.18
CA THR A 200 -25.77 14.40 -1.66
C THR A 200 -25.93 14.73 -3.13
N ASP A 201 -27.02 14.26 -3.74
CA ASP A 201 -27.35 14.52 -5.14
C ASP A 201 -26.22 14.18 -6.13
N ALA A 202 -25.35 13.23 -5.76
CA ALA A 202 -24.18 12.91 -6.55
C ALA A 202 -24.63 12.25 -7.86
N THR A 203 -24.31 12.92 -8.96
CA THR A 203 -24.63 12.51 -10.33
C THR A 203 -23.35 12.16 -11.04
N PHE A 204 -23.25 10.91 -11.49
CA PHE A 204 -22.11 10.34 -12.18
C PHE A 204 -22.40 10.31 -13.67
N ASP A 205 -21.66 11.10 -14.43
CA ASP A 205 -21.70 11.13 -15.89
C ASP A 205 -20.57 10.25 -16.44
N TYR A 206 -20.95 9.08 -16.96
CA TYR A 206 -20.06 8.12 -17.62
C TYR A 206 -20.03 8.33 -19.15
N ARG A 207 -20.38 9.54 -19.61
CA ARG A 207 -20.44 9.94 -21.02
C ARG A 207 -21.44 9.06 -21.77
N ASP A 208 -21.01 8.48 -22.88
CA ASP A 208 -21.82 7.61 -23.75
C ASP A 208 -22.33 6.35 -23.03
N LEU A 209 -21.76 6.02 -21.87
CA LEU A 209 -22.18 4.87 -21.05
C LEU A 209 -23.32 5.22 -20.07
N GLY A 210 -23.76 6.48 -20.05
CA GLY A 210 -24.95 6.94 -19.34
C GLY A 210 -24.67 7.61 -17.99
N VAL A 211 -25.76 7.89 -17.27
CA VAL A 211 -25.74 8.64 -16.00
C VAL A 211 -26.29 7.79 -14.87
N MET A 212 -25.68 7.92 -13.69
CA MET A 212 -26.16 7.32 -12.44
C MET A 212 -26.29 8.39 -11.35
N GLN A 213 -27.13 8.12 -10.35
CA GLN A 213 -27.22 8.94 -9.14
C GLN A 213 -27.11 8.10 -7.87
N SER A 214 -26.44 8.60 -6.85
CA SER A 214 -26.31 7.99 -5.52
C SER A 214 -25.88 9.05 -4.51
N GLU A 215 -26.09 8.79 -3.23
CA GLU A 215 -25.37 9.50 -2.17
C GLU A 215 -24.01 8.85 -1.93
N LEU A 216 -23.04 9.67 -1.54
CA LEU A 216 -21.68 9.25 -1.24
C LEU A 216 -21.31 9.61 0.19
N ARG A 217 -20.55 8.75 0.85
CA ARG A 217 -19.84 9.09 2.09
C ARG A 217 -18.35 9.05 1.87
N ILE A 218 -17.65 10.10 2.29
CA ILE A 218 -16.18 10.16 2.26
C ILE A 218 -15.64 9.18 3.30
N THR A 219 -14.75 8.29 2.86
CA THR A 219 -14.11 7.24 3.68
C THR A 219 -12.59 7.35 3.69
N PHE A 220 -12.04 8.16 2.79
CA PHE A 220 -10.61 8.38 2.64
C PHE A 220 -10.37 9.77 2.06
N VAL A 221 -9.37 10.48 2.57
CA VAL A 221 -8.89 11.77 2.07
C VAL A 221 -7.39 11.68 1.92
N HIS A 222 -6.86 12.10 0.77
CA HIS A 222 -5.44 12.23 0.54
C HIS A 222 -5.16 13.46 -0.30
N ASN A 223 -4.22 14.28 0.17
CA ASN A 223 -3.82 15.50 -0.52
C ASN A 223 -2.40 15.31 -1.01
N SER A 224 -2.19 15.37 -2.31
CA SER A 224 -0.86 15.41 -2.90
C SER A 224 -0.56 16.83 -3.39
N GLN A 225 0.67 17.27 -3.21
CA GLN A 225 1.12 18.54 -3.76
C GLN A 225 1.86 18.26 -5.07
N THR A 226 1.37 18.84 -6.16
CA THR A 226 2.22 19.05 -7.35
C THR A 226 2.82 20.44 -7.24
N PHE A 227 3.96 20.68 -7.90
CA PHE A 227 4.79 21.89 -7.81
C PHE A 227 4.02 23.23 -7.82
N ASN A 228 2.83 23.30 -8.45
CA ASN A 228 2.03 24.52 -8.55
C ASN A 228 0.60 24.46 -8.01
N ASN A 229 0.01 23.31 -7.66
CA ASN A 229 -1.37 23.23 -7.15
C ASN A 229 -1.63 21.97 -6.31
N PRO A 230 -2.46 22.05 -5.24
CA PRO A 230 -2.88 20.87 -4.50
C PRO A 230 -3.82 20.00 -5.35
N ILE A 231 -3.62 18.69 -5.29
CA ILE A 231 -4.52 17.68 -5.85
C ILE A 231 -5.17 16.94 -4.69
N TYR A 232 -6.48 17.01 -4.62
CA TYR A 232 -7.29 16.37 -3.59
C TYR A 232 -7.87 15.07 -4.11
N HIS A 233 -7.68 13.99 -3.35
CA HIS A 233 -8.25 12.68 -3.63
C HIS A 233 -9.20 12.26 -2.53
N PHE A 234 -10.39 11.80 -2.93
CA PHE A 234 -11.43 11.34 -2.02
C PHE A 234 -11.82 9.91 -2.37
N GLY A 235 -11.74 9.00 -1.41
CA GLY A 235 -12.36 7.69 -1.53
C GLY A 235 -13.76 7.72 -0.95
N CYS A 236 -14.77 7.44 -1.76
CA CYS A 236 -16.17 7.52 -1.38
C CYS A 236 -16.85 6.16 -1.47
N ARG A 237 -17.75 5.85 -0.53
CA ARG A 237 -18.64 4.68 -0.57
C ARG A 237 -20.04 5.11 -0.97
N PHE A 238 -20.74 4.31 -1.77
CA PHE A 238 -22.16 4.51 -2.04
C PHE A 238 -22.98 4.20 -0.78
N LEU A 239 -23.83 5.12 -0.33
CA LEU A 239 -24.69 4.88 0.84
C LEU A 239 -25.92 4.04 0.51
N SER A 240 -26.46 4.19 -0.70
CA SER A 240 -27.62 3.47 -1.20
C SER A 240 -27.46 3.23 -2.69
N LEU A 241 -27.45 1.96 -3.10
CA LEU A 241 -27.41 1.57 -4.49
C LEU A 241 -28.51 0.52 -4.76
N PRO A 242 -29.67 0.92 -5.30
CA PRO A 242 -30.70 -0.02 -5.72
C PRO A 242 -30.12 -1.06 -6.70
N LYS A 243 -30.59 -2.31 -6.63
CA LYS A 243 -30.10 -3.44 -7.45
C LYS A 243 -29.98 -3.12 -8.95
N ALA A 244 -30.91 -2.33 -9.50
CA ALA A 244 -30.87 -1.91 -10.90
C ALA A 244 -29.64 -1.03 -11.22
N LYS A 245 -29.26 -0.11 -10.32
CA LYS A 245 -28.07 0.74 -10.48
C LYS A 245 -26.79 -0.08 -10.29
N GLU A 246 -26.79 -1.01 -9.35
CA GLU A 246 -25.68 -1.95 -9.14
C GLU A 246 -25.42 -2.80 -10.40
N ALA A 247 -26.46 -3.34 -11.03
CA ALA A 247 -26.33 -4.10 -12.28
C ALA A 247 -25.78 -3.25 -13.43
N SER A 248 -26.19 -1.99 -13.54
CA SER A 248 -25.62 -1.05 -14.51
C SER A 248 -24.15 -0.74 -14.22
N LEU A 249 -23.79 -0.56 -12.95
CA LEU A 249 -22.42 -0.34 -12.52
C LEU A 249 -21.52 -1.56 -12.80
N GLN A 250 -22.01 -2.78 -12.58
CA GLN A 250 -21.30 -4.01 -12.92
C GLN A 250 -21.00 -4.09 -14.42
N ARG A 251 -21.98 -3.76 -15.28
CA ARG A 251 -21.78 -3.73 -16.75
C ARG A 251 -20.74 -2.70 -17.16
N LEU A 252 -20.78 -1.51 -16.56
CA LEU A 252 -19.78 -0.47 -16.77
C LEU A 252 -18.37 -0.95 -16.40
N ILE A 253 -18.23 -1.58 -15.22
CA ILE A 253 -16.95 -2.10 -14.75
C ILE A 253 -16.38 -3.14 -15.73
N THR A 254 -17.21 -4.12 -16.13
CA THR A 254 -16.80 -5.15 -17.10
C THR A 254 -16.42 -4.53 -18.46
N PHE A 255 -17.16 -3.53 -18.94
CA PHE A 255 -16.81 -2.83 -20.18
C PHE A 255 -15.43 -2.14 -20.10
N LEU A 256 -15.16 -1.45 -19.00
CA LEU A 256 -13.88 -0.76 -18.78
C LEU A 256 -12.71 -1.74 -18.68
N GLU A 257 -12.91 -2.86 -17.98
CA GLU A 257 -11.90 -3.92 -17.85
C GLU A 257 -11.54 -4.51 -19.22
N LEU A 258 -12.53 -4.90 -20.02
CA LEU A 258 -12.33 -5.45 -21.36
C LEU A 258 -11.66 -4.44 -22.30
N SER A 259 -11.96 -3.15 -22.16
CA SER A 259 -11.37 -2.09 -22.97
C SER A 259 -9.90 -1.84 -22.65
N ARG A 260 -9.46 -2.11 -21.41
CA ARG A 260 -8.05 -2.02 -21.01
C ARG A 260 -7.22 -3.19 -21.52
N ASN A 261 -7.76 -4.40 -21.46
CA ASN A 261 -7.05 -5.62 -21.89
C ASN A 261 -6.84 -5.71 -23.42
N ARG A 262 -7.47 -4.81 -24.19
CA ARG A 262 -7.30 -4.70 -25.64
C ARG A 262 -6.22 -3.71 -26.07
N ARG A 263 -5.60 -3.00 -25.13
CA ARG A 263 -4.45 -2.11 -25.36
C ARG A 263 -3.17 -2.85 -25.02
#